data_AF-A0AB74CE58-F1
#
_entry.id   AF-A0AB74CE58-F1
#
_cell.length_a   1.000
_cell.length_b   1.000
_cell.length_c   1.000
_cell.angle_alpha   90.00
_cell.angle_beta   90.00
_cell.angle_gamma   90.00
#
_symmetry.space_group_name_H-M   'P 1'
#
loop_
_entity.id
_entity.type
_entity.pdbx_description
1 polymer ?
#
loop_
_entity_poly.entity_id
_entity_poly.type
_entity_poly.pdbx_seq_one_letter_code
_entity_poly.pdbx_strand_id
1 'polypeptide(L)'
;MTDEQKPTSKLQHHPDSSIKGPPHYTVSQFPNSRLRPDKMAAREPQFNQQVLVDTTPMPADIPSVQEVGATSAPLTSAAYFIGDRCKAFNDDYMKCKQEANGRGEFDCLKEGRKVTRCAASVIKDINTHCLKQFTAHWECLENNNHHLWECRKPEMELNKCVFDKLGLKKTIPGAPEGQTPVHLRPKQIYAQFPGPQY
;
A
#
# COMPACT_ATOMS: atom_id res chain seq x y z
N MET A 1 57.53 51.20 -4.15
CA MET A 1 57.05 50.86 -2.79
C MET A 1 56.01 51.92 -2.44
N THR A 2 54.79 51.86 -3.00
CA THR A 2 53.57 51.20 -2.43
C THR A 2 53.34 51.67 -0.98
N ASP A 3 52.25 52.34 -0.58
CA ASP A 3 50.84 52.26 -0.97
C ASP A 3 50.11 53.61 -0.75
N GLU A 4 49.08 53.87 -1.55
CA GLU A 4 48.27 55.10 -1.58
C GLU A 4 46.89 54.88 -0.92
N GLN A 5 46.50 55.79 -0.02
CA GLN A 5 45.21 55.81 0.69
C GLN A 5 44.15 56.68 -0.04
N LYS A 6 43.04 56.04 -0.49
CA LYS A 6 41.63 56.55 -0.63
C LYS A 6 41.44 57.83 -1.52
N PRO A 7 40.23 58.42 -1.78
CA PRO A 7 38.81 58.04 -1.57
C PRO A 7 37.78 58.45 -2.69
N THR A 8 36.48 58.20 -2.41
CA THR A 8 35.23 58.90 -2.84
C THR A 8 34.42 58.50 -4.10
N SER A 9 33.13 58.17 -3.90
CA SER A 9 31.89 58.88 -4.36
C SER A 9 30.63 58.11 -3.86
N LYS A 10 29.71 58.67 -3.05
CA LYS A 10 28.46 59.43 -3.33
C LYS A 10 27.55 58.78 -4.40
N LEU A 11 26.21 58.68 -4.33
CA LEU A 11 25.09 58.79 -3.36
C LEU A 11 23.79 58.42 -4.15
N GLN A 12 22.66 58.20 -3.46
CA GLN A 12 21.23 58.34 -3.90
C GLN A 12 20.35 57.11 -4.27
N HIS A 13 19.04 57.31 -4.05
CA HIS A 13 17.94 56.39 -3.67
C HIS A 13 16.86 56.11 -4.75
N HIS A 14 16.05 55.05 -4.50
CA HIS A 14 14.62 54.75 -4.87
C HIS A 14 14.27 54.32 -6.31
N PRO A 15 13.09 53.69 -6.60
CA PRO A 15 12.02 53.07 -5.77
C PRO A 15 11.55 51.65 -6.22
N ASP A 16 10.52 51.15 -5.50
CA ASP A 16 9.77 49.88 -5.55
C ASP A 16 9.00 49.57 -6.87
N SER A 17 8.78 48.28 -7.18
CA SER A 17 7.52 47.69 -7.73
C SER A 17 7.66 46.36 -8.51
N SER A 18 6.70 45.47 -8.22
CA SER A 18 6.04 44.52 -9.14
C SER A 18 6.49 43.04 -9.15
N ILE A 19 5.69 42.26 -8.39
CA ILE A 19 5.57 40.81 -8.40
C ILE A 19 5.13 40.32 -9.78
N LYS A 20 5.89 39.43 -10.42
CA LYS A 20 5.48 38.68 -11.62
C LYS A 20 5.28 37.22 -11.27
N GLY A 21 4.03 36.74 -11.35
CA GLY A 21 3.68 35.32 -11.25
C GLY A 21 4.19 34.52 -12.46
N PRO A 22 4.32 33.19 -12.34
CA PRO A 22 4.80 32.34 -13.42
C PRO A 22 3.73 32.17 -14.54
N PRO A 23 4.16 31.98 -15.79
CA PRO A 23 3.28 31.98 -16.96
C PRO A 23 2.40 30.73 -17.03
N HIS A 24 1.19 30.94 -17.55
CA HIS A 24 0.20 29.92 -17.90
C HIS A 24 0.80 28.86 -18.84
N TYR A 25 0.77 27.60 -18.41
CA TYR A 25 0.99 26.46 -19.31
C TYR A 25 -0.32 26.13 -20.03
N THR A 26 -0.33 26.33 -21.33
CA THR A 26 -1.38 25.83 -22.24
C THR A 26 -1.35 24.31 -22.27
N VAL A 27 -2.47 23.66 -21.93
CA VAL A 27 -2.67 22.23 -22.14
C VAL A 27 -2.61 21.96 -23.65
N SER A 28 -1.48 21.44 -24.12
CA SER A 28 -1.39 20.89 -25.46
C SER A 28 -2.27 19.64 -25.53
N GLN A 29 -3.22 19.69 -26.46
CA GLN A 29 -4.07 18.58 -26.85
C GLN A 29 -3.19 17.39 -27.24
N PHE A 30 -3.24 16.30 -26.47
CA PHE A 30 -2.68 15.03 -26.90
C PHE A 30 -3.63 14.38 -27.92
N PRO A 31 -3.15 14.03 -29.12
CA PRO A 31 -3.99 13.48 -30.18
C PRO A 31 -4.38 12.02 -29.89
N ASN A 32 -5.67 11.74 -30.07
CA ASN A 32 -6.32 10.48 -30.39
C ASN A 32 -5.70 9.16 -29.87
N SER A 33 -6.33 8.64 -28.81
CA SER A 33 -6.91 7.29 -28.77
C SER A 33 -6.34 6.25 -29.73
N ARG A 34 -5.27 5.57 -29.31
CA ARG A 34 -5.13 4.14 -29.62
C ARG A 34 -6.05 3.37 -28.68
N LEU A 35 -7.09 2.78 -29.25
CA LEU A 35 -7.94 1.77 -28.63
C LEU A 35 -7.04 0.63 -28.10
N ARG A 36 -6.82 0.61 -26.78
CA ARG A 36 -6.32 -0.59 -26.10
C ARG A 36 -7.52 -1.53 -25.86
N PRO A 37 -7.45 -2.83 -26.20
CA PRO A 37 -8.58 -3.74 -26.04
C PRO A 37 -8.95 -4.06 -24.57
N ASP A 38 -8.16 -3.64 -23.58
CA ASP A 38 -8.34 -4.07 -22.18
C ASP A 38 -9.07 -3.05 -21.28
N LYS A 39 -9.88 -2.13 -21.83
CA LYS A 39 -10.58 -1.07 -21.07
C LYS A 39 -12.07 -1.34 -20.80
N MET A 40 -12.51 -2.58 -20.66
CA MET A 40 -13.92 -2.87 -20.32
C MET A 40 -14.26 -2.73 -18.82
N ALA A 41 -13.27 -2.72 -17.91
CA ALA A 41 -13.53 -2.81 -16.47
C ALA A 41 -13.31 -1.52 -15.66
N ALA A 42 -12.78 -0.44 -16.24
CA ALA A 42 -12.50 0.80 -15.51
C ALA A 42 -13.29 1.97 -16.10
N ARG A 43 -14.58 2.03 -15.79
CA ARG A 43 -15.40 3.24 -16.00
C ARG A 43 -15.20 4.16 -14.80
N GLU A 44 -15.05 5.47 -15.05
CA GLU A 44 -15.08 6.46 -13.96
C GLU A 44 -16.47 6.41 -13.31
N PRO A 45 -16.55 6.28 -11.97
CA PRO A 45 -17.83 6.26 -11.29
C PRO A 45 -18.50 7.62 -11.47
N GLN A 46 -19.61 7.65 -12.20
CA GLN A 46 -20.55 8.75 -12.12
C GLN A 46 -21.30 8.56 -10.79
N PHE A 47 -21.29 9.58 -9.92
CA PHE A 47 -21.87 9.47 -8.59
C PHE A 47 -23.40 9.53 -8.70
N ASN A 48 -24.02 8.37 -8.87
CA ASN A 48 -25.46 8.21 -8.67
C ASN A 48 -25.71 8.39 -7.16
N GLN A 49 -26.54 9.34 -6.74
CA GLN A 49 -26.71 9.70 -5.32
C GLN A 49 -27.39 8.62 -4.44
N GLN A 50 -27.68 7.44 -4.97
CA GLN A 50 -28.42 6.39 -4.26
C GLN A 50 -27.56 5.13 -4.13
N VAL A 51 -27.39 4.65 -2.89
CA VAL A 51 -26.76 3.36 -2.60
C VAL A 51 -27.76 2.26 -2.93
N LEU A 52 -27.49 1.50 -3.99
CA LEU A 52 -28.30 0.33 -4.37
C LEU A 52 -27.71 -0.91 -3.70
N VAL A 53 -28.49 -1.57 -2.84
CA VAL A 53 -28.12 -2.83 -2.17
C VAL A 53 -29.01 -3.95 -2.70
N ASP A 54 -28.39 -5.01 -3.21
CA ASP A 54 -29.08 -6.24 -3.60
C ASP A 54 -29.18 -7.18 -2.37
N THR A 55 -30.40 -7.58 -2.01
CA THR A 55 -30.68 -8.44 -0.86
C THR A 55 -30.79 -9.92 -1.24
N THR A 56 -30.50 -10.29 -2.49
CA THR A 56 -30.57 -11.69 -2.93
C THR A 56 -29.53 -12.57 -2.21
N PRO A 57 -29.95 -13.69 -1.60
CA PRO A 57 -29.01 -14.59 -0.95
C PRO A 57 -28.23 -15.41 -1.99
N MET A 58 -27.08 -15.94 -1.56
CA MET A 58 -26.28 -16.85 -2.38
C MET A 58 -27.06 -18.14 -2.70
N PRO A 59 -26.93 -18.70 -3.93
CA PRO A 59 -27.52 -19.98 -4.30
C PRO A 59 -27.15 -21.12 -3.35
N ALA A 60 -28.11 -22.02 -3.07
CA ALA A 60 -27.98 -23.08 -2.07
C ALA A 60 -26.92 -24.16 -2.41
N ASP A 61 -26.56 -24.29 -3.69
CA ASP A 61 -25.52 -25.19 -4.18
C ASP A 61 -24.10 -24.70 -3.83
N ILE A 62 -23.94 -23.43 -3.46
CA ILE A 62 -22.66 -22.84 -3.08
C ILE A 62 -22.56 -22.79 -1.54
N PRO A 63 -21.69 -23.62 -0.93
CA PRO A 63 -21.43 -23.53 0.51
C PRO A 63 -20.97 -22.14 0.95
N SER A 64 -21.55 -21.67 2.07
CA SER A 64 -21.17 -20.41 2.71
C SER A 64 -19.72 -20.44 3.22
N VAL A 65 -19.08 -19.28 3.23
CA VAL A 65 -17.75 -19.06 3.82
C VAL A 65 -17.84 -17.94 4.85
N GLN A 66 -17.06 -18.06 5.92
CA GLN A 66 -16.89 -16.96 6.85
C GLN A 66 -15.97 -15.92 6.21
N GLU A 67 -16.47 -14.69 6.08
CA GLU A 67 -15.70 -13.57 5.53
C GLU A 67 -14.56 -13.15 6.46
N VAL A 68 -13.54 -12.50 5.90
CA VAL A 68 -12.31 -12.11 6.63
C VAL A 68 -12.61 -11.13 7.76
N GLY A 69 -13.55 -10.20 7.56
CA GLY A 69 -14.00 -9.26 8.59
C GLY A 69 -12.95 -8.24 9.08
N ALA A 70 -11.82 -8.09 8.38
CA ALA A 70 -10.77 -7.13 8.71
C ALA A 70 -10.86 -5.86 7.85
N THR A 71 -10.58 -4.70 8.45
CA THR A 71 -10.48 -3.42 7.75
C THR A 71 -9.14 -3.28 7.02
N SER A 72 -8.97 -2.20 6.25
CA SER A 72 -7.81 -1.95 5.39
C SER A 72 -6.47 -1.94 6.11
N ALA A 73 -6.32 -1.24 7.24
CA ALA A 73 -5.08 -1.21 8.01
C ALA A 73 -4.63 -2.57 8.59
N PRO A 74 -5.47 -3.32 9.33
CA PRO A 74 -5.07 -4.63 9.85
C PRO A 74 -4.80 -5.63 8.71
N LEU A 75 -5.55 -5.56 7.60
CA LEU A 75 -5.29 -6.41 6.44
C LEU A 75 -3.93 -6.08 5.78
N THR A 76 -3.59 -4.79 5.68
CA THR A 76 -2.30 -4.31 5.16
C THR A 76 -1.14 -4.72 6.08
N SER A 77 -1.34 -4.61 7.40
CA SER A 77 -0.41 -5.06 8.43
C SER A 77 -0.12 -6.56 8.34
N ALA A 78 -1.14 -7.39 8.10
CA ALA A 78 -1.03 -8.84 8.01
C ALA A 78 -0.67 -9.38 6.62
N ALA A 79 -0.64 -8.54 5.58
CA ALA A 79 -0.55 -8.95 4.18
C ALA A 79 0.63 -9.88 3.89
N TYR A 80 1.81 -9.60 4.46
CA TYR A 80 3.01 -10.43 4.25
C TYR A 80 2.90 -11.80 4.92
N PHE A 81 2.26 -11.90 6.08
CA PHE A 81 2.07 -13.17 6.79
C PHE A 81 1.00 -14.02 6.12
N ILE A 82 -0.06 -13.39 5.60
CA ILE A 82 -1.05 -14.04 4.74
C ILE A 82 -0.36 -14.56 3.47
N GLY A 83 0.50 -13.75 2.86
CA GLY A 83 1.28 -14.14 1.67
C GLY A 83 2.16 -15.35 1.92
N ASP A 84 2.87 -15.41 3.05
CA ASP A 84 3.77 -16.52 3.41
C ASP A 84 2.99 -17.83 3.63
N ARG A 85 1.93 -17.81 4.44
CA ARG A 85 1.14 -19.01 4.75
C ARG A 85 0.23 -19.44 3.60
N CYS A 86 -0.40 -18.48 2.93
CA CYS A 86 -1.46 -18.75 1.95
C CYS A 86 -0.97 -18.73 0.49
N LYS A 87 0.35 -18.69 0.27
CA LYS A 87 0.95 -18.58 -1.06
C LYS A 87 0.36 -19.58 -2.07
N ALA A 88 0.35 -20.87 -1.71
CA ALA A 88 -0.13 -21.93 -2.61
C ALA A 88 -1.59 -21.72 -3.01
N PHE A 89 -2.47 -21.36 -2.07
CA PHE A 89 -3.89 -21.14 -2.34
C PHE A 89 -4.13 -19.90 -3.20
N ASN A 90 -3.38 -18.83 -2.96
CA ASN A 90 -3.47 -17.59 -3.73
C ASN A 90 -3.00 -17.82 -5.17
N ASP A 91 -1.90 -18.54 -5.35
CA ASP A 91 -1.36 -18.87 -6.66
C ASP A 91 -2.33 -19.76 -7.45
N ASP A 92 -2.93 -20.77 -6.81
CA ASP A 92 -3.91 -21.65 -7.45
C ASP A 92 -5.19 -20.91 -7.84
N TYR A 93 -5.67 -19.97 -7.02
CA TYR A 93 -6.82 -19.13 -7.35
C TYR A 93 -6.52 -18.24 -8.58
N MET A 94 -5.35 -17.60 -8.62
CA MET A 94 -4.97 -16.76 -9.76
C MET A 94 -4.76 -17.57 -11.04
N LYS A 95 -4.17 -18.78 -10.94
CA LYS A 95 -4.05 -19.70 -12.09
C LYS A 95 -5.42 -20.13 -12.61
N CYS A 96 -6.32 -20.56 -11.72
CA CYS A 96 -7.69 -20.91 -12.10
C CYS A 96 -8.38 -19.75 -12.83
N LYS A 97 -8.25 -18.53 -12.29
CA LYS A 97 -8.84 -17.34 -12.92
C LYS A 97 -8.26 -17.05 -14.30
N GLN A 98 -6.96 -17.27 -14.48
CA GLN A 98 -6.29 -17.11 -15.76
C GLN A 98 -6.71 -18.17 -16.78
N GLU A 99 -6.84 -19.43 -16.37
CA GLU A 99 -7.24 -20.56 -17.24
C GLU A 99 -8.72 -20.52 -17.63
N ALA A 100 -9.58 -19.97 -16.77
CA ALA A 100 -11.02 -19.90 -16.97
C ALA A 100 -11.48 -18.87 -18.03
N ASN A 101 -10.57 -18.11 -18.66
CA ASN A 101 -10.82 -17.24 -19.83
C ASN A 101 -12.11 -16.38 -19.72
N GLY A 102 -12.28 -15.68 -18.59
CA GLY A 102 -13.44 -14.79 -18.35
C GLY A 102 -14.61 -15.43 -17.60
N ARG A 103 -14.48 -16.68 -17.16
CA ARG A 103 -15.44 -17.37 -16.27
C ARG A 103 -14.92 -17.59 -14.84
N GLY A 104 -13.79 -16.98 -14.49
CA GLY A 104 -13.10 -17.22 -13.22
C GLY A 104 -13.94 -16.89 -11.98
N GLU A 105 -14.89 -15.97 -12.09
CA GLU A 105 -15.80 -15.57 -11.01
C GLU A 105 -16.72 -16.72 -10.57
N PHE A 106 -17.12 -17.60 -11.49
CA PHE A 106 -17.99 -18.75 -11.19
C PHE A 106 -17.19 -20.04 -10.99
N ASP A 107 -16.23 -20.29 -11.88
CA ASP A 107 -15.54 -21.57 -11.93
C ASP A 107 -14.52 -21.72 -10.77
N CYS A 108 -14.01 -20.61 -10.20
CA CYS A 108 -12.97 -20.62 -9.15
C CYS A 108 -13.48 -20.32 -7.73
N LEU A 109 -14.79 -20.43 -7.47
CA LEU A 109 -15.37 -20.16 -6.15
C LEU A 109 -14.84 -21.11 -5.06
N LYS A 110 -14.47 -22.34 -5.44
CA LYS A 110 -13.93 -23.32 -4.50
C LYS A 110 -12.55 -22.90 -3.98
N GLU A 111 -11.69 -22.41 -4.88
CA GLU A 111 -10.35 -21.91 -4.63
C GLU A 111 -10.41 -20.61 -3.84
N GLY A 112 -11.32 -19.70 -4.21
CA GLY A 112 -11.58 -18.47 -3.47
C GLY A 112 -11.92 -18.73 -1.99
N ARG A 113 -12.77 -19.72 -1.70
CA ARG A 113 -13.07 -20.10 -0.31
C ARG A 113 -11.86 -20.61 0.47
N LYS A 114 -10.92 -21.31 -0.18
CA LYS A 114 -9.67 -21.75 0.46
C LYS A 114 -8.81 -20.54 0.84
N VAL A 115 -8.71 -19.57 -0.06
CA VAL A 115 -8.00 -18.30 0.18
C VAL A 115 -8.60 -17.55 1.37
N THR A 116 -9.91 -17.33 1.38
CA THR A 116 -10.61 -16.60 2.47
C THR A 116 -10.42 -17.29 3.81
N ARG A 117 -10.56 -18.63 3.86
CA ARG A 117 -10.35 -19.41 5.10
C ARG A 117 -8.91 -19.35 5.59
N CYS A 118 -7.94 -19.38 4.69
CA CYS A 118 -6.53 -19.25 5.05
C CYS A 118 -6.21 -17.86 5.60
N ALA A 119 -6.69 -16.80 4.95
CA ALA A 119 -6.50 -15.44 5.44
C ALA A 119 -7.15 -15.24 6.83
N ALA A 120 -8.38 -15.72 7.01
CA ALA A 120 -9.08 -15.67 8.29
C ALA A 120 -8.33 -16.42 9.41
N SER A 121 -7.70 -17.57 9.11
CA SER A 121 -6.92 -18.31 10.11
C SER A 121 -5.65 -17.55 10.53
N VAL A 122 -4.95 -16.90 9.60
CA VAL A 122 -3.79 -16.06 9.92
C VAL A 122 -4.18 -14.90 10.84
N ILE A 123 -5.26 -14.19 10.52
CA ILE A 123 -5.72 -13.07 11.35
C ILE A 123 -6.16 -13.55 12.74
N LYS A 124 -6.85 -14.70 12.81
CA LYS A 124 -7.24 -15.33 14.08
C LYS A 124 -6.02 -15.67 14.94
N ASP A 125 -4.98 -16.24 14.35
CA ASP A 125 -3.76 -16.60 15.06
C ASP A 125 -3.02 -15.35 15.56
N ILE A 126 -2.92 -14.31 14.73
CA ILE A 126 -2.31 -13.02 15.11
C ILE A 126 -3.09 -12.40 16.28
N ASN A 127 -4.42 -12.40 16.22
CA ASN A 127 -5.28 -11.90 17.30
C ASN A 127 -5.13 -12.70 18.60
N THR A 128 -4.80 -13.99 18.51
CA THR A 128 -4.64 -14.85 19.69
C THR A 128 -3.26 -14.69 20.33
N HIS A 129 -2.20 -14.51 19.53
CA HIS A 129 -0.83 -14.58 20.02
C HIS A 129 -0.08 -13.23 20.05
N CYS A 130 -0.43 -12.29 19.17
CA CYS A 130 0.34 -11.06 18.92
C CYS A 130 -0.54 -9.79 18.84
N LEU A 131 -1.73 -9.81 19.45
CA LEU A 131 -2.73 -8.74 19.33
C LEU A 131 -2.18 -7.36 19.69
N LYS A 132 -1.36 -7.25 20.74
CA LYS A 132 -0.83 -5.97 21.21
C LYS A 132 0.09 -5.31 20.17
N GLN A 133 1.06 -6.07 19.65
CA GLN A 133 1.99 -5.59 18.63
C GLN A 133 1.27 -5.35 17.31
N PHE A 134 0.30 -6.21 16.98
CA PHE A 134 -0.51 -6.07 15.78
C PHE A 134 -1.33 -4.77 15.81
N THR A 135 -1.96 -4.47 16.95
CA THR A 135 -2.72 -3.24 17.19
C THR A 135 -1.86 -2.00 17.06
N ALA A 136 -0.72 -1.97 17.75
CA ALA A 136 0.22 -0.85 17.63
C ALA A 136 0.69 -0.61 16.19
N HIS A 137 0.86 -1.67 15.39
CA HIS A 137 1.28 -1.54 13.99
C HIS A 137 0.17 -0.99 13.11
N TRP A 138 -1.04 -1.56 13.14
CA TRP A 138 -2.11 -1.09 12.26
C TRP A 138 -2.66 0.28 12.69
N GLU A 139 -2.64 0.64 13.97
CA GLU A 139 -2.99 2.00 14.44
C GLU A 139 -2.00 3.04 13.90
N CYS A 140 -0.71 2.70 13.86
CA CYS A 140 0.29 3.56 13.23
C CYS A 140 0.00 3.74 11.74
N LEU A 141 -0.36 2.67 11.03
CA LEU A 141 -0.68 2.75 9.61
C LEU A 141 -1.88 3.66 9.37
N GLU A 142 -2.94 3.51 10.15
CA GLU A 142 -4.17 4.30 10.03
C GLU A 142 -3.89 5.82 10.15
N ASN A 143 -2.97 6.20 11.05
CA ASN A 143 -2.58 7.60 11.24
C ASN A 143 -1.62 8.14 10.16
N ASN A 144 -1.05 7.28 9.31
CA ASN A 144 0.01 7.65 8.37
C ASN A 144 -0.34 7.30 6.92
N ASN A 145 -1.62 7.38 6.54
CA ASN A 145 -2.09 7.09 5.17
C ASN A 145 -1.64 5.70 4.67
N HIS A 146 -1.55 4.73 5.58
CA HIS A 146 -1.06 3.37 5.33
C HIS A 146 0.37 3.28 4.75
N HIS A 147 1.20 4.32 4.97
CA HIS A 147 2.61 4.30 4.58
C HIS A 147 3.45 3.41 5.50
N LEU A 148 3.83 2.22 5.03
CA LEU A 148 4.61 1.23 5.79
C LEU A 148 5.97 1.75 6.31
N TRP A 149 6.58 2.74 5.65
CA TRP A 149 7.87 3.29 6.07
C TRP A 149 7.79 4.24 7.27
N GLU A 150 6.59 4.67 7.68
CA GLU A 150 6.41 5.47 8.91
C GLU A 150 6.35 4.56 10.16
N CYS A 151 6.01 3.28 9.98
CA CYS A 151 5.64 2.39 11.07
C CYS A 151 6.62 1.25 11.33
N ARG A 152 7.92 1.39 10.99
CA ARG A 152 8.88 0.29 11.15
C ARG A 152 9.10 -0.14 12.59
N LYS A 153 9.03 0.77 13.57
CA LYS A 153 9.18 0.41 14.98
C LYS A 153 8.16 -0.64 15.44
N PRO A 154 6.83 -0.39 15.34
CA PRO A 154 5.85 -1.41 15.69
C PRO A 154 5.86 -2.59 14.70
N GLU A 155 6.26 -2.39 13.44
CA GLU A 155 6.43 -3.49 12.48
C GLU A 155 7.48 -4.51 12.94
N MET A 156 8.62 -4.05 13.46
CA MET A 156 9.69 -4.94 13.94
C MET A 156 9.26 -5.75 15.16
N GLU A 157 8.51 -5.14 16.09
CA GLU A 157 7.94 -5.83 17.25
C GLU A 157 6.91 -6.89 16.82
N LEU A 158 6.07 -6.57 15.84
CA LEU A 158 5.10 -7.51 15.27
C LEU A 158 5.80 -8.66 14.55
N ASN A 159 6.77 -8.36 13.66
CA ASN A 159 7.55 -9.36 12.93
C ASN A 159 8.23 -10.35 13.88
N LYS A 160 8.81 -9.85 14.99
CA LYS A 160 9.40 -10.70 16.02
C LYS A 160 8.37 -11.61 16.68
N CYS A 161 7.24 -11.07 17.14
CA CYS A 161 6.20 -11.87 17.78
C CYS A 161 5.66 -12.98 16.86
N VAL A 162 5.37 -12.62 15.60
CA VAL A 162 4.82 -13.55 14.61
C VAL A 162 5.83 -14.63 14.25
N PHE A 163 7.11 -14.28 14.10
CA PHE A 163 8.16 -15.27 13.87
C PHE A 163 8.29 -16.23 15.07
N ASP A 164 8.35 -15.70 16.29
CA ASP A 164 8.56 -16.47 17.51
C ASP A 164 7.37 -17.41 17.85
N LYS A 165 6.13 -17.01 17.53
CA LYS A 165 4.91 -17.75 17.89
C LYS A 165 4.27 -18.55 16.76
N LEU A 166 4.33 -18.02 15.53
CA LEU A 166 3.66 -18.60 14.37
C LEU A 166 4.63 -19.14 13.31
N GLY A 167 5.93 -18.84 13.43
CA GLY A 167 6.96 -19.27 12.48
C GLY A 167 6.86 -18.61 11.10
N LEU A 168 6.03 -17.58 10.94
CA LEU A 168 5.85 -16.88 9.67
C LEU A 168 6.87 -15.74 9.54
N LYS A 169 7.39 -15.53 8.33
CA LYS A 169 8.40 -14.50 8.08
C LYS A 169 7.96 -13.54 6.99
N LYS A 170 8.14 -12.25 7.25
CA LYS A 170 8.06 -11.23 6.20
C LYS A 170 9.27 -11.36 5.28
N THR A 171 9.04 -11.84 4.06
CA THR A 171 10.06 -11.87 3.00
C THR A 171 9.56 -11.05 1.80
N ILE A 172 10.48 -10.34 1.15
CA ILE A 172 10.19 -9.61 -0.09
C ILE A 172 10.76 -10.45 -1.24
N PRO A 173 9.91 -11.07 -2.08
CA PRO A 173 10.39 -11.83 -3.23
C PRO A 173 11.06 -10.89 -4.25
N GLY A 174 12.14 -11.35 -4.88
CA GLY A 174 12.85 -10.59 -5.92
C GLY A 174 13.73 -9.44 -5.41
N ALA A 175 14.01 -9.37 -4.11
CA ALA A 175 15.00 -8.44 -3.58
C ALA A 175 16.42 -8.79 -4.11
N PRO A 176 17.21 -7.81 -4.57
CA PRO A 176 18.55 -8.07 -5.14
C PRO A 176 19.49 -8.68 -4.10
N GLU A 177 20.20 -9.73 -4.51
CA GLU A 177 21.19 -10.43 -3.68
C GLU A 177 22.33 -9.46 -3.30
N GLY A 178 22.61 -9.33 -2.00
CA GLY A 178 23.63 -8.42 -1.47
C GLY A 178 23.14 -7.05 -1.01
N GLN A 179 21.86 -6.71 -1.18
CA GLN A 179 21.28 -5.49 -0.61
C GLN A 179 20.37 -5.80 0.58
N THR A 180 20.42 -4.95 1.61
CA THR A 180 19.49 -5.05 2.75
C THR A 180 18.08 -4.68 2.29
N PRO A 181 17.06 -5.55 2.50
CA PRO A 181 15.67 -5.23 2.19
C PRO A 181 15.20 -3.94 2.86
N VAL A 182 14.34 -3.18 2.18
CA VAL A 182 13.91 -1.83 2.64
C VAL A 182 13.34 -1.81 4.05
N HIS A 183 12.61 -2.86 4.46
CA HIS A 183 12.02 -2.99 5.79
C HIS A 183 13.04 -3.26 6.91
N LEU A 184 14.28 -3.66 6.55
CA LEU A 184 15.39 -3.91 7.48
C LEU A 184 16.43 -2.78 7.47
N ARG A 185 16.18 -1.69 6.74
CA ARG A 185 17.07 -0.52 6.75
C ARG A 185 16.81 0.30 8.02
N PRO A 186 17.86 0.68 8.79
CA PRO A 186 17.69 1.42 10.04
C PRO A 186 17.10 2.81 9.85
N LYS A 187 17.30 3.42 8.67
CA LYS A 187 16.75 4.73 8.31
C LYS A 187 15.99 4.65 6.98
N GLN A 188 14.82 5.28 6.94
CA GLN A 188 13.98 5.40 5.76
C GLN A 188 14.07 6.84 5.22
N ILE A 189 14.25 7.00 3.91
CA ILE A 189 14.40 8.32 3.28
C ILE A 189 13.09 9.10 3.14
N TYR A 190 11.96 8.39 3.11
CA TYR A 190 10.62 8.98 2.92
C TYR A 190 9.83 9.12 4.23
N ALA A 191 10.42 8.68 5.34
CA ALA A 191 9.76 8.81 6.63
C ALA A 191 9.80 10.25 7.12
N GLN A 192 8.71 10.67 7.75
CA GLN A 192 8.63 11.96 8.43
C GLN A 192 9.69 12.06 9.53
N PHE A 193 9.97 10.94 10.22
CA PHE A 193 11.03 10.87 11.21
C PHE A 193 12.41 10.57 10.57
N PRO A 194 13.41 11.47 10.71
CA PRO A 194 14.70 11.33 10.02
C PRO A 194 15.73 10.44 10.75
N GLY A 195 15.41 9.93 11.94
CA GLY A 195 16.31 9.12 12.77
C GLY A 195 16.21 7.61 12.55
N PRO A 196 16.93 6.81 13.35
CA PRO A 196 16.79 5.36 13.37
C PRO A 196 15.37 4.96 13.78
N GLN A 197 14.73 4.09 13.01
CA GLN A 197 13.34 3.71 13.27
C GLN A 197 13.19 2.57 14.27
N TYR A 198 14.28 1.89 14.65
CA TYR A 198 14.35 0.87 15.67
C TYR A 198 15.80 0.65 16.11
#